data_AF-A0A524A370-F1
#
_entry.id   AF-A0A524A370-F1
#
_cell.length_a   1.000
_cell.length_b   1.000
_cell.length_c   1.000
_cell.angle_alpha   90.00
_cell.angle_beta   90.00
_cell.angle_gamma   90.00
#
_symmetry.space_group_name_H-M   'P 1'
#
loop_
_entity.id
_entity.type
_entity.pdbx_description
1 polymer ?
#
loop_
_entity_poly.entity_id
_entity_poly.type
_entity_poly.pdbx_seq_one_letter_code
_entity_poly.pdbx_strand_id
1 'polypeptide(L)'
;EMIEAMAARGGGGGMNFAPGFVHPTHATVQGVIDHVDHIVGLVGPDHVGLGSDFDGIPYTPVGLEDVTKMPNITAELVKRGYAEEDVRKILGENHLRLIKDVVG
;
A
#
# COMPACT_ATOMS: atom_id res chain seq x y z
N GLU A 1 15.12 -3.25 7.97
CA GLU A 1 16.17 -2.19 7.97
C GLU A 1 15.80 -0.94 7.17
N MET A 2 15.76 -0.97 5.82
CA MET A 2 15.47 0.26 5.05
C MET A 2 14.08 0.87 5.33
N ILE A 3 13.05 0.02 5.44
CA ILE A 3 11.68 0.42 5.78
C ILE A 3 11.65 1.13 7.14
N GLU A 4 12.28 0.53 8.16
CA GLU A 4 12.36 1.09 9.51
C GLU A 4 13.14 2.40 9.54
N ALA A 5 14.26 2.49 8.82
CA ALA A 5 15.07 3.71 8.73
C ALA A 5 14.31 4.87 8.07
N MET A 6 13.49 4.58 7.05
CA MET A 6 12.60 5.56 6.41
C MET A 6 11.51 6.02 7.38
N ALA A 7 10.82 5.08 8.04
CA ALA A 7 9.77 5.38 9.00
C ALA A 7 10.28 6.19 10.20
N ALA A 8 11.46 5.86 10.72
CA ALA A 8 12.11 6.60 11.81
C ALA A 8 12.40 8.08 11.49
N ARG A 9 12.41 8.44 10.20
CA ARG A 9 12.57 9.82 9.73
C ARG A 9 11.23 10.48 9.36
N GLY A 10 10.10 9.85 9.71
CA GLY A 10 8.76 10.32 9.38
C GLY A 10 8.32 10.04 7.94
N GLY A 11 9.11 9.31 7.14
CA GLY A 11 8.78 8.97 5.76
C GLY A 11 7.75 7.84 5.66
N GLY A 12 7.24 7.56 4.45
CA GLY A 12 6.32 6.46 4.20
C GLY A 12 6.50 5.86 2.81
N GLY A 13 5.98 4.65 2.58
CA GLY A 13 6.13 3.90 1.34
C GLY A 13 4.79 3.62 0.66
N GLY A 14 4.72 3.89 -0.64
CA GLY A 14 3.60 3.50 -1.50
C GLY A 14 3.76 2.07 -2.02
N MET A 15 2.75 1.23 -1.85
CA MET A 15 2.79 -0.16 -2.31
C MET A 15 2.62 -0.23 -3.83
N ASN A 16 3.66 -0.74 -4.50
CA ASN A 16 3.71 -0.91 -5.95
C ASN A 16 2.97 -2.18 -6.37
N PHE A 17 2.18 -2.11 -7.45
CA PHE A 17 1.38 -3.24 -7.92
C PHE A 17 2.08 -4.05 -9.02
N ALA A 18 3.30 -3.70 -9.44
CA ALA A 18 4.08 -4.46 -10.40
C ALA A 18 4.15 -5.94 -9.96
N PRO A 19 3.62 -6.89 -10.77
CA PRO A 19 3.46 -8.28 -10.35
C PRO A 19 4.76 -8.94 -9.85
N GLY A 20 5.90 -8.62 -10.46
CA GLY A 20 7.20 -9.16 -10.08
C GLY A 20 7.68 -8.77 -8.67
N PHE A 21 7.15 -7.69 -8.09
CA PHE A 21 7.42 -7.32 -6.69
C PHE A 21 6.43 -7.96 -5.71
N VAL A 22 5.24 -8.33 -6.19
CA VAL A 22 4.19 -8.93 -5.36
C VAL A 22 4.45 -10.42 -5.16
N HIS A 23 4.60 -11.17 -6.26
CA HIS A 23 4.80 -12.62 -6.22
C HIS A 23 5.47 -13.11 -7.52
N PRO A 24 6.39 -14.10 -7.48
CA PRO A 24 7.18 -14.52 -8.65
C PRO A 24 6.35 -15.04 -9.85
N THR A 25 5.19 -15.66 -9.60
CA THR A 25 4.36 -16.26 -10.66
C THR A 25 2.89 -15.84 -10.68
N HIS A 26 2.28 -15.52 -9.53
CA HIS A 26 0.86 -15.23 -9.40
C HIS A 26 0.62 -14.08 -8.43
N ALA A 27 0.62 -12.85 -8.96
CA ALA A 27 0.32 -11.65 -8.20
C ALA A 27 -1.20 -11.44 -8.09
N THR A 28 -1.67 -11.16 -6.87
CA THR A 28 -3.09 -10.90 -6.57
C THR A 28 -3.23 -9.69 -5.64
N VAL A 29 -4.45 -9.17 -5.50
CA VAL A 29 -4.77 -8.16 -4.47
C VAL A 29 -4.40 -8.66 -3.07
N GLN A 30 -4.65 -9.93 -2.74
CA GLN A 30 -4.27 -10.49 -1.44
C GLN A 30 -2.76 -10.45 -1.24
N GLY A 31 -1.98 -10.78 -2.27
CA GLY A 31 -0.52 -10.67 -2.22
C GLY A 31 -0.07 -9.23 -1.95
N VAL A 32 -0.69 -8.23 -2.59
CA VAL A 32 -0.39 -6.82 -2.29
C VAL A 32 -0.70 -6.49 -0.83
N ILE A 33 -1.82 -6.97 -0.29
CA ILE A 33 -2.15 -6.75 1.13
C ILE A 33 -1.21 -7.54 2.07
N ASP A 34 -0.67 -8.69 1.66
CA ASP A 34 0.37 -9.38 2.46
C ASP A 34 1.62 -8.52 2.65
N HIS A 35 2.01 -7.74 1.62
CA HIS A 35 3.09 -6.76 1.75
C HIS A 35 2.70 -5.59 2.65
N VAL A 36 1.46 -5.13 2.59
CA VAL A 36 0.93 -4.14 3.54
C VAL A 36 1.04 -4.65 4.97
N ASP A 37 0.53 -5.85 5.26
CA ASP A 37 0.58 -6.46 6.59
C ASP A 37 2.01 -6.56 7.12
N HIS A 38 2.95 -6.97 6.26
CA HIS A 38 4.35 -7.06 6.64
C HIS A 38 4.93 -5.71 7.07
N ILE A 39 4.69 -4.64 6.28
CA ILE A 39 5.22 -3.31 6.58
C ILE A 39 4.53 -2.71 7.80
N VAL A 40 3.21 -2.88 7.93
CA VAL A 40 2.47 -2.48 9.14
C VAL A 40 3.02 -3.18 10.38
N GLY A 41 3.37 -4.46 10.29
CA GLY A 41 4.00 -5.20 11.38
C GLY A 41 5.39 -4.67 11.78
N LEU A 42 6.11 -4.04 10.85
CA LEU A 42 7.45 -3.47 11.11
C LEU A 42 7.39 -2.05 11.68
N VAL A 43 6.55 -1.19 11.10
CA VAL A 43 6.59 0.27 11.35
C VAL A 43 5.24 0.89 11.71
N GLY A 44 4.18 0.09 11.75
CA GLY A 44 2.82 0.57 11.97
C GLY A 44 2.15 1.14 10.71
N PRO A 45 0.85 1.42 10.79
CA PRO A 45 0.04 1.84 9.64
C PRO A 45 0.33 3.27 9.17
N ASP A 46 0.94 4.12 10.00
CA ASP A 46 1.18 5.54 9.71
C ASP A 46 2.24 5.80 8.62
N HIS A 47 2.88 4.74 8.12
CA HIS A 47 3.99 4.82 7.16
C HIS A 47 3.70 4.07 5.85
N VAL A 48 2.47 3.62 5.64
CA VAL A 48 2.06 2.82 4.47
C VAL A 48 1.05 3.57 3.62
N GLY A 49 1.23 3.54 2.31
CA GLY A 49 0.27 4.07 1.35
C GLY A 49 0.16 3.19 0.11
N LEU A 50 -0.66 3.61 -0.86
CA LEU A 50 -0.80 2.97 -2.17
C LEU A 50 0.02 3.70 -3.24
N GLY A 51 0.70 2.96 -4.10
CA GLY A 51 1.48 3.51 -5.22
C GLY A 51 1.35 2.63 -6.44
N SER A 52 0.18 2.60 -7.08
CA SER A 52 -0.21 1.56 -8.02
C SER A 52 0.72 1.35 -9.22
N ASP A 53 1.33 2.44 -9.70
CA ASP A 53 2.11 2.45 -10.94
C ASP A 53 1.26 2.06 -12.18
N PHE A 54 -0.05 2.34 -12.12
CA PHE A 54 -0.93 2.18 -13.30
C PHE A 54 -0.39 2.97 -14.49
N ASP A 55 -0.54 2.40 -15.68
CA ASP A 55 0.06 2.88 -16.94
C ASP A 55 1.60 2.93 -16.97
N GLY A 56 2.28 2.60 -15.86
CA GLY A 56 3.74 2.46 -15.76
C GLY A 56 4.26 1.02 -15.82
N ILE A 57 3.38 0.03 -15.64
CA ILE A 57 3.70 -1.41 -15.61
C ILE A 57 3.00 -2.19 -16.73
N PRO A 58 3.60 -3.27 -17.25
CA PRO A 58 3.04 -4.00 -18.40
C PRO A 58 1.83 -4.87 -18.05
N TYR A 59 1.69 -5.27 -16.78
CA TYR A 59 0.61 -6.12 -16.28
C TYR A 59 0.34 -5.78 -14.81
N THR A 60 -0.87 -6.09 -14.33
CA THR A 60 -1.33 -5.81 -12.96
C THR A 60 -1.72 -7.09 -12.22
N PRO A 61 -1.80 -7.07 -10.87
CA PRO A 61 -2.23 -8.22 -10.07
C PRO A 61 -3.69 -8.57 -10.33
N VAL A 62 -4.06 -9.85 -10.17
CA VAL A 62 -5.46 -10.29 -10.24
C VAL A 62 -6.28 -9.61 -9.15
N GLY A 63 -7.42 -9.04 -9.53
CA GLY A 63 -8.25 -8.22 -8.65
C GLY A 63 -7.79 -6.76 -8.52
N LEU A 64 -6.76 -6.35 -9.28
CA LEU A 64 -6.31 -4.96 -9.41
C LEU A 64 -6.04 -4.62 -10.89
N GLU A 65 -6.89 -5.13 -11.80
CA GLU A 65 -6.68 -5.02 -13.24
C GLU A 65 -6.59 -3.57 -13.71
N ASP A 66 -7.37 -2.69 -13.10
CA ASP A 66 -7.46 -1.26 -13.40
C ASP A 66 -7.93 -0.44 -12.19
N VAL A 67 -8.03 0.88 -12.36
CA VAL A 67 -8.45 1.82 -11.30
C VAL A 67 -9.83 1.53 -10.73
N THR A 68 -10.73 0.89 -11.48
CA THR A 68 -12.08 0.53 -11.01
C THR A 68 -12.05 -0.59 -9.96
N LYS A 69 -10.92 -1.29 -9.85
CA LYS A 69 -10.70 -2.39 -8.90
C LYS A 69 -10.08 -1.96 -7.58
N MET A 70 -9.69 -0.69 -7.43
CA MET A 70 -9.17 -0.15 -6.18
C MET A 70 -10.04 -0.45 -4.93
N PRO A 71 -11.39 -0.50 -5.00
CA PRO A 71 -12.21 -0.92 -3.86
C PRO A 71 -11.89 -2.32 -3.30
N ASN A 72 -11.26 -3.21 -4.09
CA ASN A 72 -10.85 -4.53 -3.62
C ASN A 72 -9.76 -4.46 -2.55
N ILE A 73 -8.92 -3.42 -2.57
CA ILE A 73 -7.92 -3.15 -1.52
C ILE A 73 -8.63 -2.87 -0.20
N THR A 74 -9.59 -1.95 -0.22
CA THR A 74 -10.41 -1.62 0.96
C THR A 74 -11.12 -2.86 1.50
N ALA A 75 -11.73 -3.65 0.61
CA ALA A 75 -12.43 -4.87 0.99
C ALA A 75 -11.49 -5.88 1.68
N GLU A 76 -10.28 -6.10 1.14
CA GLU A 76 -9.32 -7.03 1.75
C GLU A 76 -8.74 -6.49 3.06
N LEU A 77 -8.46 -5.18 3.20
CA LEU A 77 -8.04 -4.57 4.47
C LEU A 77 -9.12 -4.75 5.57
N VAL A 78 -10.38 -4.44 5.25
CA VAL A 78 -11.51 -4.61 6.18
C VAL A 78 -11.68 -6.08 6.57
N LYS A 79 -11.60 -6.99 5.59
CA LYS A 79 -11.67 -8.43 5.82
C LYS A 79 -10.55 -8.95 6.73
N ARG A 80 -9.36 -8.34 6.70
CA ARG A 80 -8.23 -8.64 7.60
C ARG A 80 -8.36 -8.00 8.98
N GLY A 81 -9.40 -7.21 9.22
CA GLY A 81 -9.69 -6.64 10.53
C GLY A 81 -8.94 -5.34 10.82
N TYR A 82 -8.45 -4.64 9.80
CA TYR A 82 -7.92 -3.29 9.98
C TYR A 82 -8.99 -2.36 10.55
N ALA A 83 -8.60 -1.54 11.53
CA ALA A 83 -9.46 -0.49 12.05
C ALA A 83 -9.76 0.53 10.94
N GLU A 84 -10.95 1.14 10.97
CA GLU A 84 -11.36 2.12 9.96
C GLU A 84 -10.35 3.27 9.82
N GLU A 85 -9.79 3.72 10.95
CA GLU A 85 -8.73 4.75 10.96
C GLU A 85 -7.49 4.33 10.17
N ASP A 86 -7.04 3.08 10.31
CA ASP A 86 -5.85 2.59 9.61
C ASP A 86 -6.11 2.35 8.13
N VAL A 87 -7.33 1.92 7.78
CA VAL A 87 -7.76 1.85 6.39
C VAL A 87 -7.67 3.24 5.74
N ARG A 88 -8.18 4.29 6.39
CA ARG A 88 -8.13 5.66 5.85
C ARG A 88 -6.70 6.17 5.68
N LYS A 89 -5.82 5.89 6.64
CA LYS A 89 -4.38 6.17 6.55
C LYS A 89 -3.74 5.56 5.31
N ILE A 90 -3.93 4.26 5.11
CA ILE A 90 -3.38 3.50 3.99
C ILE A 90 -3.94 4.01 2.65
N LEU A 91 -5.25 4.29 2.60
CA LEU A 91 -5.92 4.73 1.38
C LEU A 91 -5.50 6.15 0.95
N GLY A 92 -4.99 6.99 1.84
CA GLY A 92 -4.49 8.29 1.42
C GLY A 92 -4.11 9.29 2.51
N GLU A 93 -4.59 9.15 3.76
CA GLU A 93 -4.29 10.17 4.77
C GLU A 93 -2.79 10.25 5.10
N ASN A 94 -2.05 9.14 4.98
CA ASN A 94 -0.59 9.15 5.10
C ASN A 94 0.09 9.94 3.97
N HIS A 95 -0.42 9.84 2.74
CA HIS A 95 0.07 10.66 1.63
C HIS A 95 -0.23 12.14 1.88
N LEU A 96 -1.45 12.46 2.32
CA LEU A 96 -1.84 13.84 2.61
C LEU A 96 -0.97 14.46 3.71
N ARG A 97 -0.67 13.70 4.78
CA ARG A 97 0.27 14.11 5.83
C ARG A 97 1.64 14.42 5.22
N LEU A 98 2.22 13.51 4.45
CA LEU A 98 3.55 13.69 3.85
C LEU A 98 3.61 14.87 2.88
N ILE A 99 2.59 15.05 2.03
CA ILE A 99 2.51 16.18 1.10
C ILE A 99 2.49 17.49 1.89
N LYS A 100 1.66 17.59 2.92
CA LYS A 100 1.59 18.77 3.80
C LYS A 100 2.91 19.05 4.51
N ASP A 101 3.56 18.03 5.05
CA ASP A 101 4.80 18.18 5.81
C ASP A 101 5.98 18.64 4.94
N VAL A 102 5.98 18.26 3.65
CA VAL A 102 7.08 18.56 2.72
C VAL A 102 6.83 19.82 1.90
N VAL A 103 5.60 20.04 1.44
CA VAL A 103 5.26 21.10 0.48
C VAL A 103 4.68 22.35 1.15
N GLY A 104 4.01 22.21 2.29
CA GLY A 104 3.22 23.28 2.93
C GLY A 104 1.80 23.37 2.39
#